data_AF-A0A6N7WMA4-F1
#
_entry.id   AF-A0A6N7WMA4-F1
#
_cell.length_a   1.000
_cell.length_b   1.000
_cell.length_c   1.000
_cell.angle_alpha   90.00
_cell.angle_beta   90.00
_cell.angle_gamma   90.00
#
_symmetry.space_group_name_H-M   'P 1'
#
loop_
_entity.id
_entity.type
_entity.pdbx_description
1 polymer ?
#
loop_
_entity_poly.entity_id
_entity_poly.type
_entity_poly.pdbx_seq_one_letter_code
_entity_poly.pdbx_strand_id
1 'polypeptide(L)' 'MNKLVDACPESTIAVVSHGAWINALLAVVSGHEIGSGKTQLKNACISMLYQEKNKWEIGFYNLVKNYLVIHLFV' A
#
# COMPACT_ATOMS: atom_id res chain seq x y z
N MET A 1 -7.66 3.20 6.74
CA MET A 1 -6.47 2.57 7.36
C MET A 1 -6.59 2.44 8.87
N ASN A 2 -6.92 3.50 9.62
CA ASN A 2 -6.92 3.44 11.10
C ASN A 2 -7.77 2.29 11.68
N LYS A 3 -8.99 2.08 11.16
CA LYS A 3 -9.82 0.94 11.58
C LYS A 3 -9.17 -0.45 11.40
N LEU A 4 -8.26 -0.62 10.44
CA LEU A 4 -7.53 -1.88 10.24
C LEU A 4 -6.44 -2.05 11.29
N VAL A 5 -5.75 -0.97 11.66
CA VAL A 5 -4.75 -0.98 12.74
C VAL A 5 -5.42 -1.28 14.07
N ASP A 6 -6.58 -0.67 14.33
CA ASP A 6 -7.36 -0.92 15.55
C ASP A 6 -7.84 -2.38 15.65
N ALA A 7 -8.17 -3.00 14.51
CA ALA A 7 -8.65 -4.38 14.46
C ALA A 7 -7.53 -5.43 14.55
N CYS A 8 -6.31 -5.09 14.16
CA CYS A 8 -5.17 -6.00 14.14
C CYS A 8 -3.89 -5.31 14.69
N PRO A 9 -3.85 -4.98 15.99
CA PRO A 9 -2.73 -4.26 16.59
C PRO A 9 -1.42 -5.07 16.48
N GLU A 10 -0.30 -4.37 16.24
CA GLU A 10 1.07 -4.94 16.17
C GLU A 10 1.29 -6.00 15.07
N SER A 11 0.43 -6.06 14.04
CA SER A 11 0.53 -7.04 12.96
C SER A 11 0.84 -6.42 11.60
N THR A 12 1.59 -7.16 10.77
CA THR A 12 1.74 -6.83 9.35
C THR A 12 0.47 -7.21 8.62
N ILE A 13 -0.26 -6.22 8.11
CA ILE A 13 -1.52 -6.44 7.38
C ILE A 13 -1.24 -6.42 5.87
N ALA A 14 -1.63 -7.49 5.19
CA ALA A 14 -1.64 -7.53 3.73
C ALA A 14 -3.02 -7.13 3.20
N VAL A 15 -3.05 -6.19 2.25
CA VAL A 15 -4.29 -5.76 1.58
C VAL A 15 -4.13 -5.98 0.09
N VAL A 16 -5.09 -6.69 -0.51
CA VAL A 16 -5.17 -6.89 -1.96
C VAL A 16 -6.31 -6.05 -2.52
N SER A 17 -6.03 -5.27 -3.57
CA SER A 17 -7.01 -4.38 -4.20
C SER A 17 -6.67 -4.09 -5.66
N HIS A 18 -7.53 -3.33 -6.32
CA HIS A 18 -7.31 -2.87 -7.70
C HIS A 18 -6.36 -1.69 -7.76
N GLY A 19 -5.65 -1.55 -8.89
CA GLY A 19 -4.67 -0.49 -9.10
C GLY A 19 -5.23 0.93 -8.92
N ALA A 20 -6.49 1.17 -9.30
CA ALA A 20 -7.13 2.47 -9.08
C ALA A 20 -7.24 2.84 -7.59
N TRP A 21 -7.61 1.88 -6.74
CA TRP A 21 -7.73 2.10 -5.31
C TRP A 21 -6.35 2.29 -4.67
N ILE A 22 -5.37 1.47 -5.05
CA ILE A 22 -3.98 1.60 -4.57
C ILE A 22 -3.41 2.96 -4.97
N ASN A 23 -3.62 3.42 -6.21
CA ASN A 23 -3.17 4.74 -6.67
C ASN A 23 -3.83 5.88 -5.88
N ALA A 24 -5.13 5.80 -5.61
CA ALA A 24 -5.81 6.79 -4.79
C ALA A 24 -5.25 6.83 -3.36
N LEU A 25 -4.95 5.68 -2.78
CA LEU A 25 -4.34 5.59 -1.46
C LEU A 25 -2.93 6.21 -1.44
N LEU A 26 -2.07 5.84 -2.39
CA LEU A 26 -0.72 6.38 -2.50
C LEU A 26 -0.75 7.91 -2.71
N ALA A 27 -1.75 8.43 -3.44
CA ALA A 27 -1.93 9.87 -3.59
C ALA A 27 -2.21 10.56 -2.26
N VAL A 28 -3.11 10.02 -1.44
CA VAL A 28 -3.41 10.61 -0.13
C VAL A 28 -2.20 10.57 0.80
N VAL A 29 -1.48 9.44 0.86
CA VAL A 29 -0.32 9.29 1.76
C VAL A 29 0.86 10.16 1.31
N SER A 30 1.10 10.28 0.00
CA SER A 30 2.20 11.08 -0.56
C SER A 30 1.90 12.58 -0.71
N GLY A 31 0.75 13.09 -0.24
CA GLY A 31 0.39 14.49 -0.49
C GLY A 31 0.21 14.81 -1.99
N HIS A 32 -0.29 13.85 -2.75
CA HIS A 32 -0.53 13.88 -4.20
C HIS A 32 0.73 13.91 -5.07
N GLU A 33 1.93 13.60 -4.56
CA GLU A 33 3.12 13.42 -5.40
C GLU A 33 3.02 12.18 -6.30
N ILE A 34 2.44 11.10 -5.77
CA ILE A 34 2.16 9.83 -6.45
C ILE A 34 0.66 9.74 -6.73
N GLY A 35 0.24 8.94 -7.73
CA GLY A 35 -1.17 8.58 -7.89
C GLY A 35 -1.63 8.48 -9.33
N SER A 36 -2.95 8.41 -9.52
CA SER A 36 -3.57 8.29 -10.85
C SER A 36 -3.10 9.39 -11.81
N GLY A 37 -2.64 9.00 -12.99
CA GLY A 37 -2.10 9.90 -14.02
C GLY A 37 -0.67 10.39 -13.78
N LYS A 38 -0.12 10.21 -12.56
CA LYS A 38 1.28 10.54 -12.22
C LYS A 38 2.15 9.29 -12.13
N THR A 39 1.55 8.17 -11.75
CA THR A 39 2.24 6.92 -11.46
C THR A 39 1.50 5.76 -12.10
N GLN A 40 2.22 4.94 -12.85
CA GLN A 40 1.71 3.70 -13.40
C GLN A 40 2.10 2.52 -12.50
N LEU A 41 1.10 1.91 -11.86
CA LEU A 41 1.29 0.69 -11.07
C LEU A 41 1.44 -0.51 -12.01
N LYS A 42 2.45 -1.32 -11.77
CA LYS A 42 2.66 -2.59 -12.46
C LYS A 42 1.74 -3.65 -11.86
N ASN A 43 1.31 -4.61 -12.68
CA ASN A 43 0.53 -5.74 -12.19
C ASN A 43 1.35 -6.54 -11.17
N ALA A 44 0.66 -7.04 -10.13
CA ALA A 44 1.26 -7.78 -9.02
C ALA A 44 2.41 -7.05 -8.31
N CYS A 45 2.45 -5.71 -8.37
CA CYS A 45 3.41 -4.94 -7.61
C CYS A 45 3.06 -4.89 -6.12
N ILE A 46 4.08 -4.74 -5.29
CA ILE A 46 3.95 -4.63 -3.84
C ILE A 46 4.31 -3.22 -3.42
N SER A 47 3.52 -2.71 -2.48
CA SER A 47 3.76 -1.43 -1.82
C SER A 47 3.69 -1.66 -0.32
N MET A 48 4.62 -1.04 0.41
CA MET A 48 4.67 -1.09 1.87
C MET A 48 4.41 0.31 2.42
N LEU A 49 3.42 0.37 3.29
CA LEU A 49 3.07 1.54 4.07
C LEU A 49 3.34 1.21 5.53
N TYR A 50 3.90 2.15 6.28
CA TYR A 50 4.08 2.00 7.72
C TYR A 50 3.59 3.26 8.42
N GLN A 51 3.29 3.12 9.72
CA GLN A 51 2.87 4.24 10.54
C GLN A 51 4.03 4.66 11.43
N GLU A 52 4.42 5.93 11.37
CA GLU A 52 5.39 6.54 12.27
C GLU A 52 4.79 7.82 12.86
N LYS A 53 4.81 7.97 14.20
CA LYS A 53 4.28 9.16 14.90
C LYS A 53 2.86 9.55 14.45
N ASN A 54 1.95 8.56 14.34
CA ASN A 54 0.57 8.71 13.87
C ASN A 54 0.40 9.21 12.42
N LYS A 55 1.45 9.22 11.61
CA LYS A 55 1.38 9.50 10.17
C LYS A 55 1.69 8.25 9.38
N TRP A 56 1.01 8.12 8.24
CA TRP A 56 1.31 7.06 7.28
C TRP A 56 2.44 7.52 6.38
N GLU A 57 3.41 6.65 6.18
CA GLU A 57 4.57 6.89 5.35
C GLU A 57 4.69 5.77 4.31
N ILE A 58 5.24 6.10 3.15
CA ILE A 58 5.50 5.14 2.07
C ILE A 58 6.94 4.64 2.21
N GLY A 59 7.12 3.38 2.60
CA GLY A 59 8.44 2.76 2.63
C GLY A 59 8.91 2.40 1.22
N PHE A 60 8.04 1.77 0.43
CA PHE A 60 8.26 1.56 -0.99
C PHE A 60 6.94 1.34 -1.73
N TYR A 61 6.95 1.55 -3.04
CA TYR A 61 5.80 1.30 -3.90
C TYR A 61 6.21 0.75 -5.26
N ASN A 62 5.28 0.10 -5.94
CA ASN A 62 5.46 -0.42 -7.30
C ASN A 62 6.63 -1.43 -7.42
N LEU A 63 6.92 -2.15 -6.33
CA LEU A 63 8.00 -3.12 -6.30
C LEU A 63 7.55 -4.41 -7.00
N VAL A 64 8.22 -4.75 -8.09
CA VAL A 64 8.04 -6.03 -8.79
C VAL A 64 9.34 -6.82 -8.58
N LYS A 65 9.48 -7.43 -7.41
CA LYS A 65 10.56 -8.40 -7.13
C LYS A 65 9.93 -9.78 -7.01
N ASN A 66 10.65 -10.81 -7.48
CA ASN A 66 10.21 -12.22 -7.49
C ASN A 66 9.94 -12.84 -6.10
N TYR A 67 10.06 -12.06 -5.01
CA TYR A 67 9.82 -12.55 -3.65
C TYR A 67 9.20 -11.43 -2.79
N LEU A 68 7.86 -11.43 -2.73
CA LEU A 68 7.09 -11.41 -1.49
C LEU A 68 5.65 -11.81 -1.88
N VAL A 69 5.45 -13.12 -2.10
CA VAL A 69 4.11 -13.68 -2.33
C VAL A 69 3.42 -13.78 -0.97
N ILE A 70 2.56 -12.82 -0.65
CA ILE A 70 1.52 -13.07 0.33
C ILE A 70 0.40 -13.77 -0.44
N HIS A 71 0.38 -15.10 -0.35
CA HIS A 71 -0.77 -15.89 -0.78
C HIS A 71 -1.98 -15.45 0.05
N LEU A 72 -2.82 -14.59 -0.50
CA LEU A 72 -4.19 -14.46 -0.06
C LEU A 72 -5.05 -15.11 -1.15
N PHE A 73 -5.33 -16.41 -0.96
CA PHE A 73 -6.43 -17.05 -1.64
C PHE A 73 -7.71 -16.33 -1.20
N VAL A 74 -8.56 -15.98 -2.16
CA VAL A 74 -10.00 -16.00 -1.92
C VAL A 74 -10.45 -17.41 -2.24
#